data_AF-A0A7C2V3H5-F1
#
_entry.id   AF-A0A7C2V3H5-F1
#
_cell.length_a   1.000
_cell.length_b   1.000
_cell.length_c   1.000
_cell.angle_alpha   90.00
_cell.angle_beta   90.00
_cell.angle_gamma   90.00
#
_symmetry.space_group_name_H-M   'P 1'
#
loop_
_entity.id
_entity.type
_entity.pdbx_description
1 polymer ?
#
loop_
_entity_poly.entity_id
_entity_poly.type
_entity_poly.pdbx_seq_one_letter_code
_entity_poly.pdbx_strand_id
1 'polypeptide(L)'
;MVRPFLTRNVPNAPLVSFFYSEIWPNKDQYPLEISGLLENIERLHCDFHQKAFEIESVATQEEKLKILKEVEEYSMSLLNPLLSLRGKLKRLFNEG
;
A
#
# COMPACT_ATOMS: atom_id res chain seq x y z
N MET A 1 -1.66 0.48 -20.24
CA MET A 1 -0.74 -0.43 -19.54
C MET A 1 -1.50 -0.99 -18.34
N VAL A 2 -1.97 -2.23 -18.43
CA VAL A 2 -2.80 -2.84 -17.38
C VAL A 2 -1.87 -3.39 -16.31
N ARG A 3 -1.96 -2.86 -15.08
CA ARG A 3 -1.14 -3.35 -13.96
C ARG A 3 -1.59 -4.78 -13.62
N PRO A 4 -0.69 -5.78 -13.53
CA PRO A 4 -1.03 -7.21 -13.42
C PRO A 4 -1.85 -7.64 -12.20
N PHE A 5 -2.15 -6.74 -11.26
CA PHE A 5 -2.66 -7.09 -9.93
C PHE A 5 -4.17 -6.88 -9.72
N LEU A 6 -4.90 -6.36 -10.71
CA LEU A 6 -6.38 -6.37 -10.67
C LEU A 6 -6.98 -7.79 -10.80
N THR A 7 -6.17 -8.81 -11.12
CA THR A 7 -6.68 -10.15 -11.49
C THR A 7 -6.50 -11.24 -10.45
N ARG A 8 -5.81 -11.00 -9.31
CA ARG A 8 -5.65 -11.99 -8.24
C ARG A 8 -5.89 -11.40 -6.84
N ASN A 9 -7.13 -10.95 -6.65
CA ASN A 9 -7.94 -11.13 -5.43
C ASN A 9 -7.23 -11.09 -4.05
N VAL A 10 -7.10 -9.88 -3.50
CA VAL A 10 -7.75 -9.59 -2.20
C VAL A 10 -8.93 -8.65 -2.50
N PRO A 11 -10.08 -9.17 -3.01
CA PRO A 11 -11.10 -8.33 -3.64
C PRO A 11 -12.04 -7.66 -2.63
N ASN A 12 -11.83 -7.81 -1.32
CA ASN A 12 -12.83 -7.44 -0.32
C ASN A 12 -12.30 -6.67 0.90
N ALA A 13 -11.12 -6.03 0.82
CA ALA A 13 -10.75 -5.05 1.84
C ALA A 13 -11.47 -3.73 1.53
N PRO A 14 -12.29 -3.17 2.44
CA PRO A 14 -13.00 -1.90 2.21
C PRO A 14 -12.07 -0.76 1.76
N LEU A 15 -10.81 -0.82 2.21
CA LEU A 15 -9.75 0.10 1.83
C LEU A 15 -9.42 0.06 0.33
N VAL A 16 -9.34 -1.14 -0.28
CA VAL A 16 -8.97 -1.31 -1.69
C VAL A 16 -10.06 -0.75 -2.60
N SER A 17 -11.32 -1.04 -2.29
CA SER A 17 -12.46 -0.53 -3.07
C SER A 17 -12.49 0.99 -3.08
N PHE A 18 -12.48 1.62 -1.89
CA PHE A 18 -12.52 3.08 -1.76
C PHE A 18 -11.27 3.77 -2.36
N PHE A 19 -10.08 3.20 -2.12
CA PHE A 19 -8.85 3.78 -2.62
C PHE A 19 -8.81 3.82 -4.15
N TYR A 20 -9.15 2.72 -4.83
CA TYR A 20 -9.09 2.68 -6.29
C TYR A 20 -10.30 3.29 -6.98
N SER A 21 -11.46 3.41 -6.33
CA SER A 21 -12.64 4.07 -6.93
C SER A 21 -12.64 5.59 -6.71
N GLU A 22 -12.26 6.05 -5.51
CA GLU A 22 -12.42 7.47 -5.14
C GLU A 22 -11.11 8.25 -5.10
N ILE A 23 -10.02 7.65 -4.61
CA ILE A 23 -8.76 8.37 -4.36
C ILE A 23 -7.84 8.32 -5.58
N TRP A 24 -7.52 7.11 -6.06
CA TRP A 24 -6.53 6.89 -7.10
C TRP A 24 -6.86 7.58 -8.43
N PRO A 25 -8.11 7.57 -8.94
CA PRO A 25 -8.45 8.25 -10.19
C PRO A 25 -8.24 9.77 -10.11
N ASN A 26 -8.33 10.34 -8.91
CA ASN A 26 -8.20 11.77 -8.66
C ASN A 26 -6.81 12.16 -8.12
N LYS A 27 -5.85 11.22 -8.06
CA LYS A 27 -4.57 11.44 -7.38
C LYS A 27 -3.80 12.66 -7.89
N ASP A 28 -3.90 12.93 -9.20
CA ASP A 28 -3.18 14.02 -9.88
C ASP A 28 -3.82 15.39 -9.64
N GLN A 29 -5.02 15.43 -9.05
CA GLN A 29 -5.67 16.67 -8.61
C GLN A 29 -5.21 17.10 -7.21
N TYR A 30 -4.58 16.21 -6.44
CA TYR A 30 -4.05 16.55 -5.13
C TYR A 30 -2.71 17.30 -5.26
N PRO A 31 -2.31 18.07 -4.22
CA PRO A 31 -0.97 18.62 -4.15
C PRO A 31 0.09 17.55 -4.42
N LEU A 32 1.15 17.93 -5.15
CA LEU A 32 2.22 17.01 -5.58
C LEU A 32 2.75 16.12 -4.44
N GLU A 33 2.86 16.70 -3.25
CA GLU A 33 3.33 16.00 -2.06
C GLU A 33 2.36 14.91 -1.57
N ILE A 34 1.06 15.13 -1.69
CA ILE A 34 0.03 14.13 -1.37
C ILE A 34 0.00 13.05 -2.46
N SER A 35 0.03 13.45 -3.73
CA SER A 35 0.07 12.49 -4.85
C SER A 35 1.28 11.55 -4.73
N GLY A 36 2.48 12.11 -4.47
CA GLY A 36 3.69 11.30 -4.26
C GLY A 36 3.60 10.37 -3.05
N LEU A 37 2.92 10.77 -1.96
CA LEU A 37 2.66 9.87 -0.84
C LEU A 37 1.70 8.74 -1.21
N LEU A 38 0.62 9.03 -1.96
CA LEU A 38 -0.34 8.03 -2.40
C LEU A 38 0.33 6.99 -3.31
N GLU A 39 1.17 7.41 -4.23
CA GLU A 39 1.94 6.51 -5.11
C GLU A 39 2.91 5.63 -4.31
N ASN A 40 3.62 6.21 -3.34
CA ASN A 40 4.52 5.44 -2.50
C ASN A 40 3.78 4.44 -1.61
N ILE A 41 2.61 4.83 -1.07
CA ILE A 41 1.73 3.95 -0.29
C ILE A 41 1.23 2.79 -1.15
N GLU A 42 0.73 3.05 -2.37
CA GLU A 42 0.23 2.01 -3.27
C GLU A 42 1.33 1.02 -3.63
N ARG A 43 2.51 1.52 -4.03
CA ARG A 43 3.66 0.68 -4.34
C ARG A 43 4.04 -0.23 -3.16
N LEU A 44 4.23 0.33 -1.97
CA LEU A 44 4.61 -0.44 -0.77
C LEU A 44 3.51 -1.44 -0.35
N HIS A 45 2.24 -1.08 -0.50
CA HIS A 45 1.12 -1.98 -0.23
C HIS A 45 1.10 -3.16 -1.21
N CYS A 46 1.36 -2.92 -2.49
CA CYS A 46 1.50 -3.97 -3.49
C CYS A 46 2.73 -4.87 -3.22
N ASP A 47 3.88 -4.28 -2.94
CA ASP A 47 5.11 -5.01 -2.61
C ASP A 47 4.90 -5.92 -1.38
N PHE A 48 4.25 -5.38 -0.34
CA PHE A 48 3.85 -6.15 0.85
C PHE A 48 3.00 -7.36 0.49
N HIS A 49 1.94 -7.18 -0.29
CA HIS A 49 1.03 -8.26 -0.66
C HIS A 49 1.70 -9.29 -1.56
N GLN A 50 2.53 -8.85 -2.52
CA GLN A 50 3.26 -9.75 -3.39
C GLN A 50 4.21 -10.63 -2.58
N LYS A 51 5.00 -10.02 -1.67
CA LYS A 51 5.91 -10.77 -0.81
C LYS A 51 5.17 -11.70 0.15
N ALA A 52 4.05 -11.25 0.72
CA ALA A 52 3.23 -12.09 1.61
C ALA A 52 2.68 -13.32 0.88
N PHE A 53 2.31 -13.19 -0.39
CA PHE A 53 1.80 -14.31 -1.19
C PHE A 53 2.87 -15.37 -1.49
N GLU A 54 4.15 -14.99 -1.54
CA GLU A 54 5.25 -15.95 -1.73
C GLU A 54 5.29 -17.01 -0.62
N ILE A 55 4.74 -16.73 0.58
CA ILE A 55 4.74 -17.67 1.70
C ILE A 55 3.98 -18.98 1.40
N GLU A 56 2.96 -18.92 0.54
CA GLU A 56 2.17 -20.08 0.14
C GLU A 56 2.93 -20.98 -0.85
N SER A 57 3.91 -20.41 -1.55
CA SER A 57 4.67 -21.09 -2.60
C SER A 57 5.95 -21.79 -2.11
N VAL A 58 6.39 -21.51 -0.89
CA VAL A 58 7.63 -22.08 -0.33
C VAL A 58 7.39 -23.34 0.49
N ALA A 59 8.29 -24.32 0.34
CA ALA A 59 8.16 -25.64 0.95
C ALA A 59 8.73 -25.71 2.37
N THR A 60 9.79 -24.93 2.66
CA THR A 60 10.53 -25.04 3.92
C THR A 60 10.10 -23.98 4.93
N GLN A 61 10.21 -24.31 6.23
CA GLN A 61 9.96 -23.35 7.30
C GLN A 61 11.02 -22.24 7.34
N GLU A 62 12.27 -22.53 6.96
CA GLU A 62 13.33 -21.53 6.93
C GLU A 62 13.05 -20.43 5.89
N GLU A 63 12.59 -20.80 4.69
CA GLU A 63 12.18 -19.83 3.66
C GLU A 63 10.95 -19.03 4.08
N LYS A 64 9.97 -19.68 4.73
CA LYS A 64 8.81 -18.97 5.30
C LYS A 64 9.23 -17.91 6.31
N LEU A 65 10.18 -18.22 7.19
CA LEU A 65 10.69 -17.27 8.16
C LEU A 65 11.44 -16.10 7.50
N LYS A 66 12.16 -16.33 6.39
CA LYS A 66 12.79 -15.25 5.62
C LYS A 66 11.74 -14.33 4.99
N ILE A 67 10.72 -14.91 4.35
CA ILE A 67 9.61 -14.16 3.75
C ILE A 67 8.88 -13.35 4.82
N LEU A 68 8.58 -13.94 5.98
CA LEU A 68 7.90 -13.23 7.07
C LEU A 68 8.69 -11.99 7.56
N LYS A 69 10.02 -12.07 7.62
CA LYS A 69 10.86 -10.91 7.96
C LYS A 69 10.76 -9.81 6.89
N GLU A 70 10.81 -10.18 5.61
CA GLU A 70 10.65 -9.20 4.53
C GLU A 70 9.26 -8.56 4.53
N VAL A 71 8.20 -9.35 4.80
CA VAL A 71 6.83 -8.84 4.98
C VAL A 71 6.76 -7.84 6.15
N GLU A 72 7.42 -8.15 7.27
CA GLU A 72 7.52 -7.24 8.42
C GLU A 72 8.22 -5.92 8.02
N GLU A 73 9.33 -5.99 7.29
CA GLU A 73 10.04 -4.81 6.79
C GLU A 73 9.18 -3.95 5.86
N TYR A 74 8.41 -4.56 4.95
CA TYR A 74 7.43 -3.84 4.12
C TYR A 74 6.33 -3.21 4.97
N SER A 75 5.82 -3.90 5.99
CA SER A 75 4.78 -3.36 6.87
C SER A 75 5.26 -2.12 7.65
N MET A 76 6.51 -2.15 8.13
CA MET A 76 7.14 -1.02 8.80
C MET A 76 7.41 0.13 7.82
N SER A 77 7.83 -0.19 6.60
CA SER A 77 8.05 0.80 5.54
C SER A 77 6.76 1.50 5.11
N LEU A 78 5.62 0.80 5.15
CA LEU A 78 4.30 1.36 4.82
C LEU A 78 3.77 2.32 5.91
N LEU A 79 4.14 2.11 7.17
CA LEU A 79 3.66 2.91 8.30
C LEU A 79 4.04 4.39 8.17
N ASN A 80 5.28 4.68 7.78
CA ASN A 80 5.81 6.06 7.72
C ASN A 80 5.07 6.94 6.70
N PRO A 81 4.85 6.50 5.44
CA PRO A 81 4.02 7.23 4.49
C PRO A 81 2.58 7.45 4.98
N LEU A 82 1.96 6.45 5.64
CA LEU A 82 0.60 6.57 6.18
C LEU A 82 0.50 7.63 7.28
N LEU A 83 1.47 7.64 8.22
CA LEU A 83 1.55 8.66 9.26
C LEU A 83 1.80 10.05 8.68
N SER A 84 2.66 10.13 7.66
CA SER A 84 2.95 11.38 6.94
C SER A 84 1.71 11.93 6.24
N LEU A 85 0.96 11.07 5.54
CA LEU A 85 -0.30 11.43 4.89
C LEU A 85 -1.32 11.92 5.91
N ARG A 86 -1.52 11.17 7.02
CA ARG A 86 -2.41 11.58 8.11
C ARG A 86 -2.03 12.94 8.69
N GLY A 87 -0.74 13.18 8.93
CA GLY A 87 -0.24 14.45 9.47
C GLY A 87 -0.50 15.63 8.53
N LYS A 88 -0.35 15.42 7.22
CA LYS A 88 -0.63 16.45 6.21
C LYS A 88 -2.12 16.76 6.10
N LEU A 89 -2.96 15.73 6.02
CA LEU A 89 -4.40 15.90 5.97
C LEU A 89 -4.91 16.65 7.22
N LYS A 90 -4.42 16.28 8.41
CA LYS A 90 -4.76 17.00 9.65
C LYS A 90 -4.44 18.49 9.61
N ARG A 91 -3.27 18.88 9.07
CA ARG A 91 -2.93 20.30 8.92
C ARG A 91 -3.89 21.01 7.97
N LEU A 92 -4.17 20.41 6.81
CA LEU A 92 -5.11 20.97 5.83
C LEU A 92 -6.53 21.14 6.38
N PHE A 93 -6.98 20.25 7.27
CA PHE A 93 -8.32 20.33 7.86
C PHE A 93 -8.40 21.11 9.18
N ASN A 94 -7.27 21.36 9.86
CA ASN A 94 -7.22 22.16 11.10
C ASN A 94 -6.84 23.63 10.85
N GLU A 95 -6.36 23.96 9.66
CA GLU A 95 -6.13 25.34 9.21
C GLU A 95 -7.34 25.93 8.44
N GLY A 96 -8.52 25.29 8.58
CA GLY A 96 -9.81 25.75 8.03
C GLY A 96 -10.75 26.31 9.09
#